data_AF-A0A3D1BW10-F1
#
_entry.id   AF-A0A3D1BW10-F1
#
_cell.length_a   1.000
_cell.length_b   1.000
_cell.length_c   1.000
_cell.angle_alpha   90.00
_cell.angle_beta   90.00
_cell.angle_gamma   90.00
#
_symmetry.space_group_name_H-M   'P 1'
#
loop_
_entity.id
_entity.type
_entity.pdbx_description
1 polymer ?
#
loop_
_entity_poly.entity_id
_entity_poly.type
_entity_poly.pdbx_seq_one_letter_code
_entity_poly.pdbx_strand_id
1 'polypeptide(L)'
;MHIHVLGAGAGGGFPQWNCNCQNCDGLRKGTIKAKKRTQSSICVSSDGIHWVLFNTSPDVLQQIQDFPPLQPGRAIRDSGI
;
A
#
# COMPACT_ATOMS: atom_id res chain seq x y z
N MET A 1 11.92 -5.27 -15.40
CA MET A 1 11.46 -4.08 -14.64
C MET A 1 10.11 -4.42 -14.03
N HIS A 2 10.07 -4.49 -12.70
CA HIS A 2 8.87 -4.76 -11.91
C HIS A 2 8.40 -3.46 -11.27
N ILE A 3 7.09 -3.22 -11.28
CA ILE A 3 6.45 -2.11 -10.57
C ILE A 3 5.33 -2.72 -9.74
N HIS A 4 5.33 -2.42 -8.45
CA HIS A 4 4.28 -2.84 -7.53
C HIS A 4 3.61 -1.62 -6.91
N VAL A 5 2.28 -1.58 -6.96
CA VAL A 5 1.48 -0.51 -6.35
C VAL A 5 1.17 -0.90 -4.91
N LEU A 6 1.88 -0.29 -3.97
CA LEU A 6 1.68 -0.49 -2.54
C LEU A 6 0.41 0.21 -2.03
N GLY A 7 0.13 1.40 -2.57
CA GLY A 7 -1.07 2.16 -2.26
C GLY A 7 -1.46 3.08 -3.40
N ALA A 8 -2.77 3.34 -3.49
CA ALA A 8 -3.38 4.06 -4.62
C ALA A 8 -4.47 5.04 -4.18
N GLY A 9 -4.63 5.27 -2.87
CA GLY A 9 -5.43 6.37 -2.34
C GLY A 9 -4.62 7.67 -2.33
N ALA A 10 -5.28 8.81 -2.47
CA ALA A 10 -4.64 10.10 -2.17
C ALA A 10 -4.41 10.23 -0.64
N GLY A 11 -4.02 11.43 -0.17
CA GLY A 11 -3.92 11.71 1.27
C GLY A 11 -5.22 11.34 2.00
N GLY A 12 -5.07 10.60 3.11
CA GLY A 12 -6.20 10.06 3.88
C GLY A 12 -6.67 8.65 3.48
N GLY A 13 -6.23 8.13 2.33
CA GLY A 13 -6.60 6.79 1.86
C GLY A 13 -8.07 6.65 1.45
N PHE A 14 -8.55 5.42 1.29
CA PHE A 14 -9.94 5.13 0.99
C PHE A 14 -10.40 3.83 1.67
N PRO A 15 -11.42 3.86 2.55
CA PRO A 15 -12.13 5.05 3.02
C PRO A 15 -11.24 5.90 3.94
N GLN A 16 -11.33 7.22 3.83
CA GLN A 16 -10.65 8.11 4.77
C GLN A 16 -11.32 8.05 6.15
N TRP A 17 -10.51 8.01 7.21
CA TRP A 17 -10.95 7.68 8.58
C TRP A 17 -12.15 8.51 9.07
N ASN A 18 -12.18 9.81 8.77
CA ASN A 18 -13.22 10.76 9.18
C ASN A 18 -14.17 11.20 8.04
N CYS A 19 -14.11 10.55 6.87
CA CYS A 19 -14.94 10.94 5.73
C CYS A 19 -16.21 10.08 5.64
N ASN A 20 -17.38 10.71 5.51
CA ASN A 20 -18.67 10.04 5.29
C ASN A 20 -19.31 10.41 3.94
N CYS A 21 -18.50 10.78 2.94
CA CYS A 21 -19.02 10.96 1.59
C CYS A 21 -19.61 9.65 1.04
N GLN A 22 -20.39 9.73 -0.04
CA GLN A 22 -21.08 8.59 -0.66
C GLN A 22 -20.15 7.40 -0.93
N ASN A 23 -18.89 7.64 -1.33
CA ASN A 23 -17.93 6.57 -1.58
C ASN A 23 -17.45 5.90 -0.28
N CYS A 24 -17.09 6.67 0.74
CA CYS A 24 -16.58 6.12 1.99
C CYS A 24 -17.68 5.42 2.78
N ASP A 25 -18.85 6.05 2.91
CA ASP A 25 -20.02 5.44 3.56
C ASP A 25 -20.51 4.21 2.79
N GLY A 26 -20.59 4.29 1.46
CA GLY A 26 -21.02 3.17 0.63
C GLY A 26 -20.08 1.97 0.72
N LEU A 27 -18.77 2.18 0.79
CA LEU A 27 -17.81 1.09 1.02
C LEU A 27 -17.96 0.49 2.42
N ARG A 28 -18.15 1.32 3.46
CA ARG A 28 -18.37 0.82 4.84
C ARG A 28 -19.65 -0.01 4.94
N LYS A 29 -20.72 0.40 4.27
CA LYS A 29 -22.02 -0.29 4.27
C LYS A 29 -22.12 -1.43 3.24
N GLY A 30 -21.10 -1.60 2.39
CA GLY A 30 -21.12 -2.60 1.32
C GLY A 30 -22.13 -2.32 0.20
N THR A 31 -22.58 -1.07 0.04
CA THR A 31 -23.59 -0.68 -0.96
C THR A 31 -23.00 -0.31 -2.32
N ILE A 32 -21.67 -0.21 -2.41
CA ILE A 32 -20.95 0.04 -3.67
C ILE A 32 -19.89 -1.04 -3.91
N LYS A 33 -19.60 -1.30 -5.19
CA LYS A 33 -18.51 -2.19 -5.59
C LYS A 33 -17.18 -1.43 -5.62
N ALA A 34 -16.53 -1.32 -4.46
CA ALA A 34 -15.23 -0.67 -4.33
C ALA A 34 -14.26 -1.47 -3.44
N LYS A 35 -12.97 -1.12 -3.47
CA LYS A 35 -11.91 -1.73 -2.65
C LYS A 35 -11.21 -0.67 -1.82
N LYS A 36 -10.85 -1.01 -0.58
CA LYS A 36 -10.02 -0.17 0.28
C LYS A 36 -8.66 0.08 -0.38
N ARG A 37 -8.06 1.25 -0.12
CA ARG A 37 -6.73 1.65 -0.61
C ARG A 37 -5.99 2.41 0.48
N THR A 38 -4.76 2.01 0.73
CA THR A 38 -3.74 2.79 1.46
C THR A 38 -3.28 3.97 0.60
N GLN A 39 -2.59 4.92 1.23
CA GLN A 39 -2.09 6.14 0.60
C GLN A 39 -1.00 5.85 -0.46
N SER A 40 -0.91 6.73 -1.46
CA SER A 40 -0.11 6.56 -2.66
C SER A 40 1.35 6.21 -2.37
N SER A 41 1.77 5.03 -2.83
CA SER A 41 3.16 4.58 -2.81
C SER A 41 3.33 3.45 -3.83
N ILE A 42 4.52 3.36 -4.43
CA ILE A 42 4.91 2.25 -5.30
C ILE A 42 6.31 1.79 -4.92
N CYS A 43 6.66 0.56 -5.29
CA CYS A 43 8.04 0.13 -5.35
C CYS A 43 8.40 -0.43 -6.72
N VAL A 44 9.66 -0.26 -7.12
CA VAL A 44 10.18 -0.68 -8.43
C VAL A 44 11.43 -1.51 -8.25
N SER A 45 11.59 -2.57 -9.03
CA SER A 45 12.76 -3.43 -8.99
C SER A 45 13.23 -3.83 -10.39
N SER A 46 14.55 -3.95 -10.56
CA SER A 46 15.15 -4.52 -11.78
C SER A 46 15.20 -6.05 -11.74
N ASP A 47 15.26 -6.66 -10.54
CA ASP A 47 15.57 -8.08 -10.32
C ASP A 47 14.53 -8.83 -9.46
N GLY A 48 13.52 -8.15 -8.93
CA GLY A 48 12.48 -8.70 -8.06
C GLY A 48 12.92 -8.93 -6.61
N ILE A 49 14.17 -8.61 -6.26
CA ILE A 49 14.78 -8.84 -4.93
C ILE A 49 15.07 -7.52 -4.23
N HIS A 50 15.64 -6.56 -4.96
CA HIS A 50 15.98 -5.23 -4.45
C HIS A 50 15.00 -4.22 -5.01
N TRP A 51 14.35 -3.46 -4.12
CA TRP A 51 13.25 -2.57 -4.46
C TRP A 51 13.59 -1.13 -4.10
N VAL A 52 13.22 -0.20 -4.97
CA VAL A 52 13.24 1.24 -4.69
C VAL A 52 11.84 1.66 -4.29
N LEU A 53 11.67 2.21 -3.09
CA LEU A 53 10.41 2.75 -2.59
C LEU A 53 10.21 4.20 -3.04
N PHE A 54 9.04 4.51 -3.61
CA PHE A 54 8.63 5.86 -3.98
C PHE A 54 7.51 6.34 -3.07
N ASN A 55 7.78 7.41 -2.32
CA ASN A 55 6.97 7.93 -1.22
C ASN A 55 6.81 6.94 -0.06
N THR A 56 7.09 7.42 1.16
CA THR A 56 6.91 6.65 2.39
C THR A 56 5.60 7.06 3.04
N SER A 57 4.50 6.45 2.61
CA SER A 57 3.16 6.81 3.08
C SER A 57 2.99 6.53 4.59
N PRO A 58 2.02 7.17 5.28
CA PRO A 58 1.68 6.81 6.66
C PRO A 58 1.27 5.34 6.85
N ASP A 59 0.86 4.67 5.76
CA ASP A 59 0.44 3.27 5.75
C ASP A 59 1.60 2.30 5.46
N VAL A 60 2.87 2.76 5.43
CA VAL A 60 4.03 1.97 4.98
C VAL A 60 4.19 0.64 5.71
N LEU A 61 3.86 0.57 7.01
CA LEU A 61 3.92 -0.69 7.76
C LEU A 61 2.96 -1.74 7.18
N GLN A 62 1.70 -1.36 6.97
CA GLN A 62 0.70 -2.26 6.36
C GLN A 62 1.10 -2.63 4.93
N GLN A 63 1.59 -1.65 4.16
CA GLN A 63 2.04 -1.86 2.78
C GLN A 63 3.20 -2.87 2.67
N ILE A 64 4.17 -2.82 3.60
CA ILE A 64 5.26 -3.80 3.68
C ILE A 64 4.73 -5.18 4.06
N GLN A 65 3.81 -5.26 5.03
CA GLN A 65 3.22 -6.53 5.46
C GLN A 65 2.41 -7.21 4.35
N ASP A 66 1.75 -6.43 3.50
CA ASP A 66 0.92 -6.95 2.40
C ASP A 66 1.72 -7.35 1.14
N PHE A 67 3.00 -6.97 1.05
CA PHE A 67 3.86 -7.32 -0.07
C PHE A 67 5.13 -8.08 0.40
N PRO A 68 5.06 -9.42 0.47
CA PRO A 68 6.13 -10.27 1.04
C PRO A 68 7.56 -10.02 0.51
N PRO A 69 7.79 -9.67 -0.78
CA PRO A 69 9.14 -9.35 -1.27
C PRO A 69 9.86 -8.21 -0.53
N LEU A 70 9.15 -7.34 0.20
CA LEU A 70 9.80 -6.30 1.03
C LEU A 70 10.32 -6.82 2.37
N GLN A 71 9.97 -8.06 2.76
CA GLN A 71 10.60 -8.78 3.87
C GLN A 71 11.19 -10.12 3.40
N PRO A 72 12.34 -10.10 2.72
CA PRO A 72 12.95 -11.31 2.15
C PRO A 72 13.54 -12.28 3.19
N GLY A 73 13.77 -11.85 4.43
CA GLY A 73 14.14 -12.75 5.53
C GLY A 73 15.48 -13.46 5.39
N ARG A 74 16.47 -12.86 4.72
CA ARG A 74 17.80 -13.46 4.47
C ARG A 74 18.72 -13.39 5.70
N ALA A 75 18.40 -12.54 6.68
CA ALA A 75 19.14 -12.35 7.93
C ALA A 75 18.19 -11.96 9.09
N ILE A 76 18.71 -11.90 10.32
CA ILE A 76 17.93 -11.50 11.52
C ILE A 76 17.24 -10.14 11.33
N ARG A 77 17.90 -9.22 10.63
CA ARG A 77 17.34 -7.94 10.19
C ARG A 77 17.56 -7.82 8.69
N ASP A 78 16.47 -7.71 7.95
CA ASP A 78 16.52 -7.64 6.50
C ASP A 78 15.33 -6.84 5.96
N SER A 79 15.51 -6.27 4.77
CA SER A 79 14.55 -5.45 4.06
C SER A 79 14.77 -5.62 2.55
N GLY A 80 13.69 -5.69 1.79
CA GLY A 80 13.73 -5.67 0.33
C GLY A 80 13.93 -4.26 -0.24
N ILE A 81 13.75 -3.22 0.58
CA ILE A 81 13.99 -1.79 0.28
C ILE A 81 15.18 -1.25 1.08
#